data_AF-A0A0M8ZU57-F1
#
_entry.id   AF-A0A0M8ZU57-F1
#
_cell.length_a   1.000
_cell.length_b   1.000
_cell.length_c   1.000
_cell.angle_alpha   90.00
_cell.angle_beta   90.00
_cell.angle_gamma   90.00
#
_symmetry.space_group_name_H-M   'P 1'
#
loop_
_entity.id
_entity.type
_entity.pdbx_description
1 polymer ?
#
loop_
_entity_poly.entity_id
_entity_poly.type
_entity_poly.pdbx_seq_one_letter_code
_entity_poly.pdbx_strand_id
1 'polypeptide(L)'
;MCLLFFIVWIGIWCSNVVSSSGLTRELETTGSKSVVRSKRAFEGEYLVFPEGSNVQLVYCMTISTYTKPQGFFNIGLTAGQAWQLPSKSTLSNKLGDYHRRSRRQLYRKMELLLESQGKDGKACVLKTICNAAGRSQTQIGKGHFMQEILHATFSLPASYNDADPMTEYERAYFLKENCNEARRKCTDVF
;
A
#
# COMPACT_ATOMS: atom_id res chain seq x y z
N MET A 1 24.09 -3.48 31.14
CA MET A 1 24.19 -4.42 30.01
C MET A 1 22.94 -5.28 29.80
N CYS A 2 22.26 -5.82 30.82
CA CYS A 2 21.06 -6.67 30.62
C CYS A 2 19.85 -5.97 29.98
N LEU A 3 19.63 -4.67 30.24
CA LEU A 3 18.51 -3.91 29.68
C LEU A 3 18.56 -3.76 28.14
N LEU A 4 19.76 -3.60 27.56
CA LEU A 4 19.92 -3.48 26.11
C LEU A 4 19.65 -4.81 25.40
N PHE A 5 20.05 -5.93 26.00
CA PHE A 5 19.72 -7.26 25.47
C PHE A 5 18.22 -7.54 25.49
N PHE A 6 17.49 -7.12 26.54
CA PHE A 6 16.03 -7.25 26.60
C PHE A 6 15.30 -6.38 25.57
N ILE A 7 15.78 -5.15 25.30
CA ILE A 7 15.17 -4.27 24.28
C ILE A 7 15.38 -4.84 22.88
N VAL A 8 16.57 -5.37 22.58
CA VAL A 8 16.85 -6.01 21.28
C VAL A 8 16.02 -7.30 21.13
N TRP A 9 15.86 -8.08 22.19
CA TRP A 9 15.05 -9.30 22.16
C TRP A 9 13.55 -9.00 22.05
N ILE A 10 13.05 -7.94 22.70
CA ILE A 10 11.68 -7.44 22.51
C ILE A 10 11.48 -6.90 21.08
N GLY A 11 12.47 -6.22 20.49
CA GLY A 11 12.41 -5.79 19.09
C GLY A 11 12.29 -6.97 18.11
N ILE A 12 13.07 -8.05 18.36
CA ILE A 12 13.02 -9.29 17.57
C ILE A 12 11.72 -10.06 17.82
N TRP A 13 11.23 -10.10 19.06
CA TRP A 13 9.99 -10.79 19.41
C TRP A 13 8.75 -10.01 18.92
N CYS A 14 8.75 -8.67 18.94
CA CYS A 14 7.72 -7.84 18.32
C CYS A 14 7.71 -7.97 16.79
N SER A 15 8.87 -8.15 16.16
CA SER A 15 8.95 -8.42 14.72
C SER A 15 8.36 -9.79 14.38
N ASN A 16 8.54 -10.79 15.24
CA ASN A 16 7.95 -12.13 15.08
C ASN A 16 6.46 -12.20 15.52
N VAL A 17 6.04 -11.42 16.53
CA VAL A 17 4.63 -11.32 16.97
C VAL A 17 3.79 -10.52 15.97
N VAL A 18 4.33 -9.47 15.34
CA VAL A 18 3.69 -8.83 14.19
C VAL A 18 3.56 -9.80 13.01
N SER A 19 4.47 -10.77 12.90
CA SER A 19 4.33 -11.87 11.94
C SER A 19 3.32 -12.96 12.38
N SER A 20 2.99 -13.06 13.67
CA SER A 20 2.05 -14.06 14.22
C SER A 20 0.64 -13.53 14.46
N SER A 21 0.45 -12.21 14.53
CA SER A 21 -0.88 -11.56 14.62
C SER A 21 -1.48 -11.25 13.24
N GLY A 22 -1.02 -11.95 12.20
CA GLY A 22 -1.74 -12.09 10.95
C GLY A 22 -3.03 -12.86 11.17
N LEU A 23 -4.09 -12.12 11.54
CA LEU A 23 -5.49 -12.40 11.24
C LEU A 23 -5.83 -13.91 11.16
N THR A 24 -6.12 -14.54 12.29
CA THR A 24 -6.95 -15.74 12.31
C THR A 24 -8.31 -15.38 11.73
N ARG A 25 -8.45 -15.52 10.41
CA ARG A 25 -9.73 -15.60 9.74
C ARG A 25 -10.12 -17.06 9.73
N GLU A 26 -10.99 -17.44 10.66
CA GLU A 26 -11.95 -18.50 10.44
C GLU A 26 -12.65 -18.22 9.10
N LEU A 27 -12.44 -19.09 8.12
CA LEU A 27 -13.36 -19.20 7.01
C LEU A 27 -13.61 -20.68 6.79
N GLU A 28 -14.80 -21.07 7.23
CA GLU A 28 -15.42 -22.36 7.02
C GLU A 28 -15.28 -22.80 5.56
N THR A 29 -14.94 -24.08 5.41
CA THR A 29 -15.11 -24.85 4.19
C THR A 29 -16.56 -24.78 3.73
N THR A 30 -16.83 -24.13 2.60
CA THR A 30 -17.96 -24.50 1.75
C THR A 30 -17.68 -24.20 0.28
N GLY A 31 -17.59 -25.27 -0.51
CA GLY A 31 -18.18 -25.35 -1.85
C GLY A 31 -17.58 -24.50 -2.96
N SER A 32 -16.79 -25.16 -3.81
CA SER A 32 -16.50 -24.78 -5.20
C SER A 32 -17.72 -24.20 -5.93
N LYS A 33 -17.70 -22.90 -6.23
CA LYS A 33 -18.38 -22.31 -7.39
C LYS A 33 -17.46 -21.26 -8.01
N SER A 34 -17.09 -21.49 -9.27
CA SER A 34 -16.35 -20.55 -10.11
C SER A 34 -17.15 -19.26 -10.28
N VAL A 35 -16.80 -18.22 -9.50
CA VAL A 35 -17.40 -16.90 -9.62
C VAL A 35 -16.80 -16.21 -10.85
N VAL A 36 -17.48 -16.35 -11.98
CA VAL A 36 -17.35 -15.43 -13.11
C VAL A 36 -17.62 -14.02 -12.59
N ARG A 37 -16.62 -13.14 -12.68
CA ARG A 37 -16.69 -11.75 -12.24
C ARG A 37 -17.59 -10.96 -13.20
N SER A 38 -18.91 -11.15 -13.07
CA SER A 38 -19.89 -10.28 -13.69
C SER A 38 -19.75 -8.91 -13.06
N LYS A 39 -19.44 -7.90 -13.89
CA LYS A 39 -19.51 -6.48 -13.49
C LYS A 39 -20.98 -6.18 -13.21
N ARG A 40 -21.42 -6.42 -11.97
CA ARG A 40 -22.66 -5.82 -11.48
C ARG A 40 -22.44 -4.32 -11.51
N ALA A 41 -23.18 -3.61 -12.35
CA ALA A 41 -23.37 -2.18 -12.17
C ALA A 41 -23.95 -2.02 -10.76
N PHE A 42 -23.15 -1.48 -9.86
CA PHE A 42 -23.55 -1.24 -8.48
C PHE A 42 -24.47 -0.01 -8.51
N GLU A 43 -25.76 -0.24 -8.71
CA GLU A 43 -26.81 0.75 -8.62
C GLU A 43 -27.11 1.00 -7.13
N GLY A 44 -26.10 1.48 -6.41
CA GLY A 44 -26.22 1.87 -5.01
C GLY A 44 -26.38 3.38 -4.92
N GLU A 45 -27.38 3.82 -4.16
CA GLU A 45 -27.50 5.22 -3.74
C GLU A 45 -26.21 5.60 -2.98
N TYR A 46 -25.42 6.48 -3.58
CA TYR A 46 -24.15 6.90 -3.01
C TYR A 46 -24.43 7.90 -1.90
N LEU A 47 -23.99 7.58 -0.68
CA LEU A 47 -24.10 8.49 0.45
C LEU A 47 -23.12 9.64 0.24
N VAL A 48 -23.64 10.79 -0.16
CA VAL A 48 -22.83 12.01 -0.28
C VAL A 48 -22.77 12.71 1.06
N PHE A 49 -21.56 12.86 1.57
CA PHE A 49 -21.29 13.63 2.76
C PHE A 49 -21.24 15.14 2.46
N PRO A 50 -21.73 16.00 3.37
CA PRO A 50 -21.66 17.45 3.22
C PRO A 50 -20.21 17.94 3.20
N GLU A 51 -19.97 19.10 2.57
CA GLU A 51 -18.63 19.68 2.48
C GLU A 51 -18.06 19.99 3.87
N GLY A 52 -16.80 19.61 4.10
CA GLY A 52 -16.12 19.80 5.40
C GLY A 52 -16.22 18.63 6.38
N SER A 53 -16.88 17.53 6.01
CA SER A 53 -16.90 16.31 6.84
C SER A 53 -15.54 15.58 6.83
N ASN A 54 -15.07 15.17 8.02
CA ASN A 54 -13.88 14.36 8.19
C ASN A 54 -14.21 13.02 8.84
N VAL A 55 -13.51 11.96 8.43
CA VAL A 55 -13.49 10.70 9.17
C VAL A 55 -12.12 10.59 9.81
N GLN A 56 -12.13 10.42 11.12
CA GLN A 56 -10.93 10.21 11.90
C GLN A 56 -11.00 8.83 12.54
N LEU A 57 -9.94 8.07 12.36
CA LEU A 57 -9.80 6.76 12.95
C LEU A 57 -8.55 6.78 13.84
N VAL A 58 -8.79 6.55 15.13
CA VAL A 58 -7.77 6.64 16.17
C VAL A 58 -7.56 5.26 16.75
N TYR A 59 -6.34 4.75 16.59
CA TYR A 59 -5.91 3.49 17.18
C TYR A 59 -5.14 3.79 18.46
N CYS A 60 -5.61 3.25 19.58
CA CYS A 60 -4.94 3.33 20.87
C CYS A 60 -4.44 1.94 21.24
N MET A 61 -3.13 1.81 21.43
CA MET A 61 -2.53 0.60 21.98
C MET A 61 -1.82 0.96 23.27
N THR A 62 -2.16 0.29 24.36
CA THR A 62 -1.51 0.48 25.66
C THR A 62 -0.80 -0.81 26.05
N ILE A 63 0.51 -0.74 26.20
CA ILE A 63 1.31 -1.88 26.66
C ILE A 63 1.61 -1.65 28.13
N SER A 64 1.06 -2.51 28.99
CA SER A 64 1.38 -2.55 30.41
C SER A 64 2.41 -3.66 30.64
N THR A 65 3.54 -3.33 31.23
CA THR A 65 4.55 -4.32 31.60
C THR A 65 4.78 -4.28 33.10
N TYR A 66 4.84 -5.46 33.71
CA TYR A 66 5.08 -5.59 35.14
C TYR A 66 6.57 -5.75 35.40
N THR A 67 7.20 -4.74 36.01
CA THR A 67 8.64 -4.74 36.35
C THR A 67 8.83 -4.59 37.86
N LYS A 68 9.43 -5.60 38.53
CA LYS A 68 9.95 -5.46 39.90
C LYS A 68 11.29 -4.70 39.86
N PRO A 69 11.63 -3.81 40.81
CA PRO A 69 11.08 -3.70 42.16
C PRO A 69 10.13 -2.52 42.42
N GLN A 70 9.90 -1.57 41.50
CA GLN A 70 8.88 -0.53 41.71
C GLN A 70 8.18 -0.08 40.42
N GLY A 71 6.89 -0.39 40.34
CA GLY A 71 5.90 0.30 39.50
C GLY A 71 5.39 -0.46 38.28
N PHE A 72 4.09 -0.31 38.01
CA PHE A 72 3.50 -0.59 36.70
C PHE A 72 3.98 0.49 35.72
N PHE A 73 4.72 0.10 34.70
CA PHE A 73 5.12 1.00 33.62
C PHE A 73 4.20 0.77 32.41
N ASN A 74 3.44 1.81 32.06
CA ASN A 74 2.48 1.79 30.96
C ASN A 74 2.96 2.72 29.85
N ILE A 75 3.15 2.19 28.64
CA ILE A 75 3.38 3.00 27.43
C ILE A 75 2.11 2.97 26.59
N GLY A 76 1.60 4.15 26.25
CA GLY A 76 0.53 4.32 25.27
C GLY A 76 1.09 4.74 23.91
N LEU A 77 0.68 4.04 22.85
CA LEU A 77 0.87 4.43 21.46
C LEU A 77 -0.47 4.85 20.86
N THR A 78 -0.56 6.07 20.36
CA THR A 78 -1.75 6.58 19.67
C THR A 78 -1.41 6.87 18.22
N ALA A 79 -2.10 6.21 17.30
CA ALA A 79 -2.00 6.46 15.87
C ALA A 79 -3.32 7.08 15.38
N GLY A 80 -3.29 8.33 14.96
CA GLY A 80 -4.43 9.04 14.37
C GLY A 80 -4.32 9.08 12.86
N GLN A 81 -5.34 8.59 12.16
CA GLN A 81 -5.50 8.75 10.72
C GLN A 81 -6.73 9.62 10.46
N ALA A 82 -6.57 10.69 9.70
CA ALA A 82 -7.66 11.58 9.32
C ALA A 82 -7.76 11.62 7.81
N TRP A 83 -8.95 11.32 7.28
CA TRP A 83 -9.26 11.43 5.86
C TRP A 83 -10.37 12.45 5.64
N GLN A 84 -10.18 13.27 4.62
CA GLN A 84 -11.23 14.15 4.12
C GLN A 84 -12.19 13.33 3.27
N LEU A 85 -13.49 13.48 3.51
CA LEU A 85 -14.49 12.73 2.76
C LEU A 85 -14.74 13.39 1.40
N PRO A 86 -14.88 12.59 0.33
CA PRO A 86 -15.17 13.13 -0.99
C PRO A 86 -16.59 13.74 -1.02
N SER A 87 -16.67 15.04 -1.31
CA SER A 87 -17.92 15.78 -1.55
C SER A 87 -18.38 15.67 -3.02
N LYS A 88 -19.62 16.08 -3.35
CA LYS A 88 -20.14 16.05 -4.75
C LYS A 88 -19.21 16.75 -5.74
N SER A 89 -18.62 17.87 -5.33
CA SER A 89 -17.68 18.67 -6.13
C SER A 89 -16.35 17.96 -6.41
N THR A 90 -15.95 17.03 -5.54
CA THR A 90 -14.75 16.20 -5.66
C THR A 90 -15.00 14.98 -6.56
N LEU A 91 -16.21 14.42 -6.52
CA LEU A 91 -16.56 13.17 -7.21
C LEU A 91 -16.81 13.34 -8.72
N SER A 92 -17.41 14.47 -9.14
CA SER A 92 -17.96 14.60 -10.50
C SER A 92 -16.93 14.57 -11.64
N ASN A 93 -15.69 15.02 -11.42
CA ASN A 93 -14.65 15.04 -12.48
C ASN A 93 -13.21 14.91 -11.94
N LYS A 94 -13.00 14.91 -10.62
CA LYS A 94 -11.66 15.00 -10.03
C LYS A 94 -11.17 13.73 -9.36
N LEU A 95 -12.02 12.72 -9.14
CA LEU A 95 -11.61 11.50 -8.43
C LEU A 95 -10.45 10.78 -9.12
N GLY A 96 -10.52 10.64 -10.45
CA GLY A 96 -9.40 10.09 -11.25
C GLY A 96 -8.12 10.92 -11.11
N ASP A 97 -8.24 12.24 -11.15
CA ASP A 97 -7.11 13.16 -11.01
C ASP A 97 -6.47 13.12 -9.62
N TYR A 98 -7.26 12.99 -8.54
CA TYR A 98 -6.74 12.87 -7.18
C TYR A 98 -5.88 11.61 -7.02
N HIS A 99 -6.37 10.46 -7.48
CA HIS A 99 -5.58 9.23 -7.46
C HIS A 99 -4.32 9.35 -8.32
N ARG A 100 -4.40 10.02 -9.47
CA ARG A 100 -3.24 10.28 -10.34
C ARG A 100 -2.19 11.16 -9.66
N ARG A 101 -2.59 12.28 -9.03
CA ARG A 101 -1.68 13.20 -8.32
C ARG A 101 -1.03 12.53 -7.11
N SER A 102 -1.83 11.87 -6.27
CA SER A 102 -1.32 11.16 -5.09
C SER A 102 -0.29 10.10 -5.47
N ARG A 103 -0.54 9.35 -6.55
CA ARG A 103 0.39 8.36 -7.09
C ARG A 103 1.69 8.97 -7.62
N ARG A 104 1.61 10.09 -8.36
CA ARG A 104 2.82 10.81 -8.81
C ARG A 104 3.68 11.28 -7.63
N GLN A 105 3.03 11.76 -6.56
CA GLN A 105 3.72 12.13 -5.32
C GLN A 105 4.33 10.91 -4.62
N LEU A 106 3.65 9.77 -4.61
CA LEU A 106 4.15 8.52 -4.05
C LEU A 106 5.43 8.06 -4.78
N TYR A 107 5.40 8.04 -6.11
CA TYR A 107 6.56 7.62 -6.92
C TYR A 107 7.76 8.51 -6.64
N ARG A 108 7.57 9.83 -6.65
CA ARG A 108 8.64 10.77 -6.29
C ARG A 108 9.22 10.53 -4.89
N LYS A 109 8.38 10.24 -3.90
CA LYS A 109 8.86 9.93 -2.54
C LYS A 109 9.64 8.61 -2.50
N MET A 110 9.22 7.61 -3.26
CA MET A 110 9.91 6.32 -3.35
C MET A 110 11.26 6.46 -4.06
N GLU A 111 11.35 7.29 -5.09
CA GLU A 111 12.63 7.61 -5.74
C GLU A 111 13.62 8.21 -4.75
N LEU A 112 13.21 9.25 -4.01
CA LEU A 112 14.05 9.91 -3.01
C LEU A 112 14.48 8.95 -1.89
N LEU A 113 13.57 8.08 -1.44
CA LEU A 113 13.87 7.10 -0.42
C LEU A 113 14.90 6.07 -0.89
N LEU A 114 14.78 5.58 -2.13
CA LEU A 114 15.72 4.62 -2.70
C LEU A 114 17.07 5.27 -3.07
N GLU A 115 17.03 6.54 -3.49
CA GLU A 115 18.23 7.34 -3.73
C GLU A 115 19.01 7.57 -2.44
N SER A 116 18.33 7.83 -1.31
CA SER A 116 18.99 7.92 0.00
C SER A 116 19.66 6.62 0.46
N GLN A 117 19.29 5.48 -0.14
CA GLN A 117 19.92 4.18 0.10
C GLN A 117 21.07 3.88 -0.89
N GLY A 118 21.44 4.84 -1.74
CA GLY A 118 22.51 4.69 -2.74
C GLY A 118 22.11 3.89 -3.97
N LYS A 119 20.81 3.74 -4.25
CA LYS A 119 20.30 3.03 -5.43
C LYS A 119 19.74 4.02 -6.45
N ASP A 120 19.67 3.61 -7.72
CA ASP A 120 18.94 4.37 -8.74
C ASP A 120 17.44 4.26 -8.47
N GLY A 121 16.91 5.18 -7.66
CA GLY A 121 15.54 5.15 -7.19
C GLY A 121 14.52 5.17 -8.32
N LYS A 122 14.79 5.94 -9.38
CA LYS A 122 13.95 6.02 -10.57
C LYS A 122 13.91 4.70 -11.32
N ALA A 123 15.06 4.08 -11.56
CA ALA A 123 15.11 2.77 -12.21
C ALA A 123 14.38 1.68 -11.39
N CYS A 124 14.50 1.71 -10.07
CA CYS A 124 13.80 0.77 -9.19
C CYS A 124 12.27 0.94 -9.24
N VAL A 125 11.78 2.18 -9.25
CA VAL A 125 10.34 2.47 -9.39
C VAL A 125 9.83 2.03 -10.77
N LEU A 126 10.59 2.28 -11.84
CA LEU A 126 10.23 1.80 -13.18
C LEU A 126 10.20 0.26 -13.26
N LYS A 127 11.15 -0.42 -12.61
CA LYS A 127 11.17 -1.89 -12.52
C LYS A 127 9.91 -2.42 -11.83
N THR A 128 9.49 -1.84 -10.71
CA THR A 128 8.28 -2.29 -10.01
C THR A 128 7.02 -2.07 -10.83
N ILE A 129 6.92 -0.94 -11.53
CA ILE A 129 5.81 -0.64 -12.45
C ILE A 129 5.74 -1.68 -13.57
N CYS A 130 6.87 -1.99 -14.22
CA CYS A 130 6.93 -3.01 -15.27
C CYS A 130 6.56 -4.41 -14.75
N ASN A 131 7.00 -4.76 -13.54
CA ASN A 131 6.62 -6.02 -12.91
C ASN A 131 5.11 -6.07 -12.59
N ALA A 132 4.51 -4.94 -12.19
CA ALA A 132 3.07 -4.83 -11.96
C ALA A 132 2.29 -4.95 -13.28
N ALA A 133 2.75 -4.28 -14.35
CA ALA A 133 2.12 -4.33 -15.68
C ALA A 133 2.19 -5.71 -16.35
N GLY A 134 3.26 -6.47 -16.08
CA GLY A 134 3.48 -7.79 -16.67
C GLY A 134 2.67 -8.92 -16.04
N ARG A 135 2.04 -8.69 -14.88
CA ARG A 135 1.31 -9.71 -14.12
C ARG A 135 -0.04 -10.02 -14.76
N SER A 136 -0.29 -11.30 -15.04
CA SER A 136 -1.61 -11.76 -15.47
C SER A 136 -2.55 -11.90 -14.27
N GLN A 137 -3.86 -11.72 -14.51
CA GLN A 137 -4.90 -11.88 -13.48
C GLN A 137 -4.86 -13.24 -12.77
N THR A 138 -4.31 -14.28 -13.42
CA THR A 138 -4.16 -15.65 -12.92
C THR A 138 -2.99 -15.85 -11.95
N GLN A 139 -2.09 -14.86 -11.84
CA GLN A 139 -0.92 -14.87 -10.97
C GLN A 139 -1.10 -13.98 -9.72
N ILE A 140 -2.16 -13.17 -9.67
CA ILE A 140 -2.48 -12.31 -8.53
C ILE A 140 -2.86 -13.19 -7.33
N GLY A 141 -2.24 -12.94 -6.18
CA GLY A 141 -2.43 -13.71 -4.95
C GLY A 141 -1.56 -14.96 -4.79
N LYS A 142 -0.68 -15.25 -5.76
CA LYS A 142 0.30 -16.36 -5.68
C LYS A 142 1.70 -15.89 -5.29
N GLY A 143 1.95 -14.58 -5.27
CA GLY A 143 3.22 -14.01 -4.87
C GLY A 143 3.42 -13.97 -3.36
N HIS A 144 4.62 -13.56 -2.96
CA HIS A 144 4.89 -13.17 -1.58
C HIS A 144 4.12 -11.89 -1.22
N PHE A 145 3.91 -11.64 0.07
CA PHE A 145 3.12 -10.51 0.57
C PHE A 145 3.54 -9.16 -0.04
N MET A 146 4.86 -8.87 -0.07
CA MET A 146 5.36 -7.64 -0.66
C MET A 146 5.08 -7.52 -2.16
N GLN A 147 5.09 -8.64 -2.90
CA GLN A 147 4.79 -8.63 -4.32
C GLN A 147 3.35 -8.20 -4.58
N GLU A 148 2.42 -8.67 -3.74
CA GLU A 148 1.00 -8.32 -3.86
C GLU A 148 0.75 -6.88 -3.43
N ILE A 149 1.43 -6.39 -2.38
CA ILE A 149 1.37 -4.97 -2.01
C ILE A 149 1.87 -4.09 -3.15
N LEU A 150 3.03 -4.41 -3.72
CA LEU A 150 3.62 -3.66 -4.81
C LEU A 150 2.71 -3.72 -6.04
N HIS A 151 2.19 -4.90 -6.38
CA HIS A 151 1.25 -5.03 -7.48
C HIS A 151 -0.02 -4.18 -7.27
N ALA A 152 -0.62 -4.23 -6.08
CA ALA A 152 -1.80 -3.42 -5.75
C ALA A 152 -1.50 -1.91 -5.83
N THR A 153 -0.37 -1.48 -5.29
CA THR A 153 0.01 -0.06 -5.21
C THR A 153 0.37 0.52 -6.59
N PHE A 154 1.06 -0.26 -7.42
CA PHE A 154 1.57 0.18 -8.72
C PHE A 154 0.66 -0.17 -9.91
N SER A 155 -0.41 -0.93 -9.70
CA SER A 155 -1.40 -1.22 -10.75
C SER A 155 -2.10 0.06 -11.24
N LEU A 156 -2.03 0.34 -12.55
CA LEU A 156 -2.70 1.48 -13.19
C LEU A 156 -4.08 1.06 -13.75
N PRO A 157 -5.12 1.90 -13.57
CA PRO A 157 -6.44 1.63 -14.14
C PRO A 157 -6.36 1.68 -15.66
N ALA A 158 -7.16 0.83 -16.32
CA ALA A 158 -7.13 0.66 -17.77
C ALA A 158 -7.64 1.87 -18.58
N SER A 159 -8.33 2.83 -17.95
CA SER A 159 -8.92 3.98 -18.62
C SER A 159 -8.00 5.19 -18.49
N TYR A 160 -7.34 5.54 -19.60
CA TYR A 160 -6.58 6.76 -19.79
C TYR A 160 -7.44 7.73 -20.61
N ASN A 161 -7.49 8.99 -20.19
CA ASN A 161 -8.10 10.07 -20.97
C ASN A 161 -6.96 10.84 -21.64
N ASP A 162 -6.99 10.96 -22.97
CA ASP A 162 -5.92 11.51 -23.81
C ASP A 162 -5.58 13.00 -23.60
N ALA A 163 -6.25 13.67 -22.67
CA ALA A 163 -6.12 15.11 -22.42
C ALA A 163 -4.90 15.51 -21.56
N ASP A 164 -4.24 14.57 -20.87
CA ASP A 164 -3.03 14.86 -20.05
C ASP A 164 -1.78 14.29 -20.71
N PRO A 165 -0.62 14.96 -20.68
CA PRO A 165 0.62 14.37 -21.17
C PRO A 165 1.01 13.14 -20.34
N MET A 166 1.19 12.01 -21.04
CA MET A 166 1.61 10.75 -20.46
C MET A 166 2.98 10.87 -19.79
N THR A 167 3.03 10.52 -18.50
CA THR A 167 4.29 10.47 -17.75
C THR A 167 5.13 9.26 -18.16
N GLU A 168 6.44 9.32 -17.90
CA GLU A 168 7.36 8.20 -18.13
C GLU A 168 6.91 6.91 -17.42
N TYR A 169 6.32 7.01 -16.23
CA TYR A 169 5.76 5.88 -15.50
C TYR A 169 4.54 5.25 -16.20
N GLU A 170 3.65 6.08 -16.74
CA GLU A 170 2.49 5.61 -17.49
C GLU A 170 2.93 4.92 -18.79
N ARG A 171 3.92 5.49 -19.51
CA ARG A 171 4.54 4.84 -20.67
C ARG A 171 5.15 3.50 -20.31
N ALA A 172 5.91 3.43 -19.22
CA ALA A 172 6.52 2.17 -18.75
C ALA A 172 5.46 1.11 -18.41
N TYR A 173 4.28 1.50 -17.91
CA TYR A 173 3.21 0.55 -17.60
C TYR A 173 2.46 0.07 -18.84
N PHE A 174 1.98 0.98 -19.68
CA PHE A 174 1.14 0.64 -20.82
C PHE A 174 1.94 0.16 -22.04
N LEU A 175 3.06 0.81 -22.33
CA LEU A 175 3.91 0.52 -23.51
C LEU A 175 5.07 -0.42 -23.17
N LYS A 176 5.31 -0.72 -21.89
CA LYS A 176 6.47 -1.51 -21.42
C LYS A 176 7.82 -0.96 -21.89
N GLU A 177 7.86 0.35 -22.09
CA GLU A 177 9.07 1.07 -22.50
C GLU A 177 10.09 1.09 -21.35
N ASN A 178 11.38 0.98 -21.67
CA ASN A 178 12.51 1.01 -20.72
C ASN A 178 12.50 -0.05 -19.59
N CYS A 179 11.60 -1.02 -19.62
CA CYS A 179 11.49 -2.05 -18.58
C CYS A 179 12.76 -2.92 -18.45
N ASN A 180 13.38 -3.27 -19.56
CA ASN A 180 14.61 -4.09 -19.56
C ASN A 180 15.79 -3.34 -18.96
N GLU A 181 15.90 -2.03 -19.24
CA GLU A 181 16.96 -1.18 -18.70
C GLU A 181 16.77 -0.96 -17.20
N ALA A 182 15.55 -0.63 -16.77
CA ALA A 182 15.19 -0.48 -15.36
C ALA A 182 15.52 -1.74 -14.55
N ARG A 183 15.28 -2.93 -15.12
CA ARG A 183 15.58 -4.21 -14.47
C ARG A 183 17.08 -4.47 -14.31
N ARG A 184 17.92 -3.97 -15.23
CA ARG A 184 19.38 -4.07 -15.14
C ARG A 184 19.95 -3.09 -14.10
N LYS A 185 19.47 -1.85 -14.11
CA LYS A 185 19.92 -0.79 -13.19
C LYS A 185 19.56 -1.08 -11.72
N CYS A 186 18.44 -1.76 -11.48
CA CYS A 186 17.98 -2.07 -10.13
C CYS A 186 17.79 -3.58 -9.89
N THR A 187 18.87 -4.28 -9.57
CA THR A 187 18.84 -5.75 -9.37
C THR A 187 18.37 -6.14 -7.97
N ASP A 188 18.77 -5.37 -6.96
CA ASP A 188 18.72 -5.73 -5.54
C ASP A 188 17.52 -5.12 -4.78
N VAL A 189 16.43 -4.80 -5.47
CA VAL A 189 15.23 -4.23 -4.85
C VAL A 189 14.00 -4.94 -5.41
N PHE A 190 13.29 -5.63 -4.51
CA PHE A 190 12.09 -6.45 -4.70
C PHE A 190 12.23 -7.63 -5.68
#